data_AF-A0A973RGF4-F1
#
_entry.id   AF-A0A973RGF4-F1
#
_cell.length_a   1.000
_cell.length_b   1.000
_cell.length_c   1.000
_cell.angle_alpha   90.00
_cell.angle_beta   90.00
_cell.angle_gamma   90.00
#
_symmetry.space_group_name_H-M   'P 1'
#
loop_
_entity.id
_entity.type
_entity.pdbx_description
1 polymer ?
#
loop_
_entity_poly.entity_id
_entity_poly.type
_entity_poly.pdbx_seq_one_letter_code
_entity_poly.pdbx_strand_id
1 'polypeptide(L)'
;SSNGGAVVRWAGSVLAADLPDGPDRDADVLALAAGVPPGSEGLVMLPFLLAERGPLWDADVRGAFLGLRQHHTRGHFVRAAVEGVAFQLATVLDGLDTVGPVTSIRATGGVFRAPLWCDVLGGVLGRPLLVTAGAEGSALGAAALGLHAIDDASTLESALETLSPGLLDADPTGPDAIVPDPADVTAYRAARDSAAGRLRELAAAADLLALPTRTPERDAPDRVRTPLTTTPATSGN
;
A
#
# COMPACT_ATOMS: atom_id res chain seq x y z
N SER A 1 -12.13 2.12 2.96
CA SER A 1 -10.83 2.79 3.19
C SER A 1 -10.78 4.10 2.42
N SER A 2 -10.33 5.20 3.04
CA SER A 2 -10.06 6.50 2.40
C SER A 2 -8.86 6.47 1.45
N ASN A 3 -8.03 5.43 1.53
CA ASN A 3 -6.74 5.35 0.85
C ASN A 3 -6.80 4.61 -0.50
N GLY A 4 -7.94 4.02 -0.89
CA GLY A 4 -8.11 3.14 -2.06
C GLY A 4 -7.49 3.63 -3.38
N GLY A 5 -8.30 4.22 -4.27
CA GLY A 5 -7.78 4.76 -5.53
C GLY A 5 -6.84 5.97 -5.34
N ALA A 6 -6.93 6.66 -4.20
CA ALA A 6 -6.15 7.85 -3.92
C ALA A 6 -4.64 7.58 -3.78
N VAL A 7 -4.25 6.44 -3.19
CA VAL A 7 -2.83 6.06 -3.04
C VAL A 7 -2.17 5.83 -4.39
N VAL A 8 -2.87 5.19 -5.34
CA VAL A 8 -2.31 4.96 -6.68
C VAL A 8 -2.26 6.24 -7.50
N ARG A 9 -3.26 7.11 -7.41
CA ARG A 9 -3.20 8.45 -8.04
C ARG A 9 -2.05 9.28 -7.49
N TRP A 10 -1.82 9.25 -6.17
CA TRP A 10 -0.67 9.88 -5.55
C TRP A 10 0.64 9.29 -6.10
N ALA A 11 0.77 7.96 -6.13
CA ALA A 11 1.94 7.28 -6.68
C ALA A 11 2.20 7.70 -8.12
N GLY A 12 1.17 7.75 -8.96
CA GLY A 12 1.25 8.23 -10.34
C GLY A 12 1.66 9.71 -10.44
N SER A 13 1.19 10.57 -9.54
CA SER A 13 1.54 12.00 -9.53
C SER A 13 3.01 12.25 -9.15
N VAL A 14 3.60 11.41 -8.29
CA VAL A 14 4.96 11.60 -7.78
C VAL A 14 6.00 10.81 -8.59
N LEU A 15 5.66 9.58 -8.96
CA LEU A 15 6.61 8.60 -9.55
C LEU A 15 6.48 8.47 -11.06
N ALA A 16 5.41 9.03 -11.64
CA ALA A 16 5.11 9.00 -13.07
C ALA A 16 4.61 10.37 -13.54
N ALA A 17 5.16 11.45 -12.99
CA ALA A 17 4.84 12.83 -13.34
C ALA A 17 5.13 13.16 -14.83
N ASP A 18 6.03 12.39 -15.45
CA ASP A 18 6.39 12.48 -16.87
C ASP A 18 5.31 11.94 -17.81
N LEU A 19 4.36 11.14 -17.31
CA LEU A 19 3.25 10.66 -18.12
C LEU A 19 2.25 11.78 -18.41
N PRO A 20 1.65 11.81 -19.62
CA PRO A 20 0.70 12.84 -19.99
C PRO A 20 -0.55 12.81 -19.12
N ASP A 21 -1.11 13.98 -18.85
CA ASP A 21 -2.46 14.08 -18.32
C ASP A 21 -3.49 13.69 -19.37
N GLY A 22 -4.58 13.06 -18.94
CA GLY A 22 -5.64 12.64 -19.83
C GLY A 22 -6.52 11.54 -19.23
N PRO A 23 -7.56 11.12 -19.97
CA PRO A 23 -8.46 10.05 -19.53
C PRO A 23 -7.75 8.72 -19.30
N ASP A 24 -6.64 8.48 -19.99
CA ASP A 24 -5.88 7.22 -19.94
C ASP A 24 -4.75 7.23 -18.89
N ARG A 25 -4.54 8.35 -18.17
CA ARG A 25 -3.43 8.52 -17.22
C ARG A 25 -3.36 7.39 -16.18
N ASP A 26 -4.49 7.03 -15.58
CA ASP A 26 -4.54 5.97 -14.58
C ASP A 26 -4.14 4.61 -15.19
N ALA A 27 -4.53 4.33 -16.43
CA ALA A 27 -4.15 3.11 -17.13
C ALA A 27 -2.66 3.08 -17.46
N ASP A 28 -2.10 4.20 -17.94
CA ASP A 28 -0.67 4.33 -18.25
C ASP A 28 0.20 4.16 -16.99
N VAL A 29 -0.23 4.72 -15.85
CA VAL A 29 0.45 4.52 -14.56
C VAL A 29 0.44 3.05 -14.18
N LEU A 30 -0.71 2.38 -14.26
CA LEU A 30 -0.83 0.95 -13.92
C LEU A 30 -0.03 0.06 -14.89
N ALA A 31 0.13 0.45 -16.15
CA ALA A 31 0.94 -0.28 -17.12
C ALA A 31 2.42 -0.37 -16.71
N LEU A 32 2.95 0.61 -15.95
CA LEU A 32 4.31 0.56 -15.39
C LEU A 32 4.50 -0.62 -14.43
N ALA A 33 3.42 -1.06 -13.77
CA ALA A 33 3.42 -2.11 -12.75
C ALA A 33 3.11 -3.51 -13.31
N ALA A 34 2.67 -3.62 -14.57
CA ALA A 34 2.20 -4.86 -15.15
C ALA A 34 3.27 -5.95 -15.23
N GLY A 35 4.54 -5.57 -15.47
CA GLY A 35 5.67 -6.51 -15.56
C GLY A 35 6.32 -6.89 -14.23
N VAL A 36 5.91 -6.28 -13.12
CA VAL A 36 6.45 -6.59 -11.78
C VAL A 36 5.80 -7.89 -11.29
N PRO A 37 6.48 -8.80 -10.58
CA PRO A 37 5.83 -9.98 -10.01
C PRO A 37 4.99 -9.65 -8.75
N PRO A 38 4.04 -10.52 -8.37
CA PRO A 38 3.32 -10.43 -7.10
C PRO A 38 4.25 -10.24 -5.89
N GLY A 39 3.93 -9.30 -5.02
CA GLY A 39 4.73 -8.96 -3.85
C GLY A 39 5.87 -7.98 -4.13
N SER A 40 5.89 -7.39 -5.34
CA SER A 40 6.78 -6.29 -5.74
C SER A 40 8.26 -6.52 -5.45
N GLU A 41 8.74 -7.76 -5.61
CA GLU A 41 10.11 -8.18 -5.28
C GLU A 41 10.53 -7.77 -3.85
N GLY A 42 9.58 -7.85 -2.91
CA GLY A 42 9.78 -7.50 -1.52
C GLY A 42 9.60 -6.02 -1.17
N LEU A 43 9.19 -5.16 -2.10
CA LEU A 43 8.78 -3.80 -1.75
C LEU A 43 7.35 -3.81 -1.18
N VAL A 44 7.15 -3.28 0.02
CA VAL A 44 5.82 -3.23 0.66
C VAL A 44 5.42 -1.79 0.92
N MET A 45 4.25 -1.37 0.43
CA MET A 45 3.67 -0.06 0.76
C MET A 45 2.73 -0.18 1.96
N LEU A 46 2.93 0.68 2.95
CA LEU A 46 1.93 1.01 3.98
C LEU A 46 1.07 2.17 3.44
N PRO A 47 -0.22 1.97 3.11
CA PRO A 47 -0.99 2.92 2.29
C PRO A 47 -1.58 4.11 3.06
N PHE A 48 -1.04 4.48 4.23
CA PHE A 48 -1.66 5.44 5.15
C PHE A 48 -1.38 6.91 4.79
N LEU A 49 -1.78 7.35 3.59
CA LEU A 49 -1.51 8.71 3.09
C LEU A 49 -2.55 9.75 3.52
N LEU A 50 -3.82 9.36 3.68
CA LEU A 50 -4.94 10.28 3.93
C LEU A 50 -5.63 10.04 5.28
N ALA A 51 -4.83 9.72 6.31
CA ALA A 51 -5.27 9.17 7.61
C ALA A 51 -6.00 7.82 7.48
N GLU A 52 -6.12 7.08 8.59
CA GLU A 52 -6.73 5.75 8.61
C GLU A 52 -8.01 5.73 9.45
N ARG A 53 -9.15 5.44 8.80
CA ARG A 53 -10.48 5.41 9.44
C ARG A 53 -10.97 4.00 9.79
N GLY A 54 -10.04 3.06 9.94
CA GLY A 54 -10.30 1.66 10.29
C GLY A 54 -9.55 0.70 9.36
N PRO A 55 -8.84 -0.31 9.89
CA PRO A 55 -8.99 -0.85 11.24
C PRO A 55 -8.19 -0.14 12.35
N LEU A 56 -7.19 0.68 12.02
CA LEU A 56 -6.32 1.31 13.03
C LEU A 56 -6.94 2.53 13.73
N TRP A 57 -7.88 3.22 13.07
CA TRP A 57 -8.51 4.44 13.61
C TRP A 57 -7.50 5.50 14.08
N ASP A 58 -6.46 5.70 13.29
CA ASP A 58 -5.34 6.56 13.61
C ASP A 58 -5.20 7.67 12.55
N ALA A 59 -5.25 8.92 12.99
CA ALA A 59 -5.06 10.08 12.11
C ALA A 59 -3.59 10.46 11.90
N ASP A 60 -2.71 9.97 12.79
CA ASP A 60 -1.30 10.30 12.83
C ASP A 60 -0.40 9.24 12.17
N VAL A 61 -0.94 8.06 11.86
CA VAL A 61 -0.24 7.08 11.03
C VAL A 61 0.12 7.67 9.66
N ARG A 62 1.30 7.29 9.17
CA ARG A 62 1.86 7.76 7.89
C ARG A 62 2.16 6.58 6.97
N GLY A 63 2.05 6.82 5.68
CA GLY A 63 2.45 5.84 4.68
C GLY A 63 3.97 5.67 4.61
N ALA A 64 4.42 4.52 4.13
CA ALA A 64 5.83 4.20 3.98
C ALA A 64 6.05 3.10 2.95
N PHE A 65 7.17 3.16 2.23
CA PHE A 65 7.67 2.02 1.47
C PHE A 65 8.74 1.29 2.29
N LEU A 66 8.56 -0.01 2.48
CA LEU A 66 9.44 -0.87 3.26
C LEU A 66 10.18 -1.85 2.35
N GLY A 67 11.44 -2.14 2.67
CA GLY A 67 12.22 -3.13 1.93
C GLY A 67 12.87 -2.63 0.64
N LEU A 68 12.95 -1.31 0.44
CA LEU A 68 13.54 -0.69 -0.74
C LEU A 68 14.97 -1.17 -1.02
N ARG A 69 15.25 -1.52 -2.27
CA ARG A 69 16.56 -1.92 -2.80
C ARG A 69 16.82 -1.26 -4.15
N GLN A 70 18.08 -1.26 -4.58
CA GLN A 70 18.53 -0.57 -5.80
C GLN A 70 17.84 -1.05 -7.10
N HIS A 71 17.41 -2.31 -7.18
CA HIS A 71 16.78 -2.87 -8.39
C HIS A 71 15.33 -2.42 -8.58
N HIS A 72 14.68 -1.88 -7.53
CA HIS A 72 13.29 -1.46 -7.63
C HIS A 72 13.14 -0.26 -8.57
N THR A 73 12.16 -0.36 -9.45
CA THR A 73 11.82 0.66 -10.47
C THR A 73 10.53 1.38 -10.09
N ARG A 74 10.17 2.47 -10.79
CA ARG A 74 8.86 3.12 -10.60
C ARG A 74 7.67 2.16 -10.72
N GLY A 75 7.78 1.14 -11.56
CA GLY A 75 6.79 0.07 -11.66
C GLY A 75 6.60 -0.70 -10.36
N HIS A 76 7.68 -0.99 -9.63
CA HIS A 76 7.62 -1.66 -8.33
C HIS A 76 6.89 -0.82 -7.29
N PHE A 77 7.15 0.49 -7.27
CA PHE A 77 6.45 1.39 -6.34
C PHE A 77 4.96 1.51 -6.65
N VAL A 78 4.59 1.60 -7.94
CA VAL A 78 3.18 1.63 -8.35
C VAL A 78 2.50 0.29 -8.01
N ARG A 79 3.13 -0.84 -8.30
CA ARG A 79 2.64 -2.18 -7.94
C ARG A 79 2.45 -2.30 -6.44
N ALA A 80 3.47 -1.96 -5.65
CA ALA A 80 3.43 -1.99 -4.20
C ALA A 80 2.33 -1.08 -3.64
N ALA A 81 2.04 0.05 -4.27
CA ALA A 81 0.94 0.93 -3.89
C ALA A 81 -0.45 0.26 -4.06
N VAL A 82 -0.67 -0.46 -5.16
CA VAL A 82 -1.88 -1.28 -5.38
C VAL A 82 -1.95 -2.41 -4.36
N GLU A 83 -0.86 -3.16 -4.19
CA GLU A 83 -0.75 -4.28 -3.23
C GLU A 83 -0.97 -3.83 -1.79
N GLY A 84 -0.41 -2.69 -1.39
CA GLY A 84 -0.57 -2.12 -0.05
C GLY A 84 -2.01 -1.81 0.30
N VAL A 85 -2.77 -1.24 -0.64
CA VAL A 85 -4.22 -1.02 -0.48
C VAL A 85 -4.95 -2.36 -0.32
N ALA A 86 -4.60 -3.36 -1.13
CA ALA A 86 -5.20 -4.69 -1.02
C ALA A 86 -4.85 -5.37 0.32
N PHE A 87 -3.63 -5.23 0.84
CA PHE A 87 -3.23 -5.77 2.15
C PHE A 87 -4.00 -5.13 3.31
N GLN A 88 -4.32 -3.84 3.20
CA GLN A 88 -5.19 -3.18 4.15
C GLN A 88 -6.61 -3.78 4.11
N LEU A 89 -7.16 -4.02 2.92
CA LEU A 89 -8.46 -4.69 2.76
C LEU A 89 -8.44 -6.13 3.29
N ALA A 90 -7.34 -6.87 3.11
CA ALA A 90 -7.17 -8.20 3.67
C ALA A 90 -7.27 -8.20 5.20
N THR A 91 -6.80 -7.14 5.87
CA THR A 91 -6.92 -7.02 7.33
C THR A 91 -8.38 -6.86 7.77
N VAL A 92 -9.21 -6.20 6.96
CA VAL A 92 -10.66 -6.13 7.20
C VAL A 92 -11.30 -7.50 6.95
N LEU A 93 -10.91 -8.19 5.88
CA LEU A 93 -11.40 -9.53 5.56
C LEU A 93 -11.09 -10.54 6.66
N ASP A 94 -9.87 -10.57 7.17
CA ASP A 94 -9.48 -11.45 8.28
C ASP A 94 -10.36 -11.22 9.51
N GLY A 95 -10.69 -9.95 9.82
CA GLY A 95 -11.60 -9.61 10.89
C GLY A 95 -13.02 -10.14 10.66
N LEU A 96 -13.54 -10.02 9.44
CA LEU A 96 -14.86 -10.54 9.07
C LEU A 96 -14.91 -12.07 9.15
N ASP A 97 -13.86 -12.76 8.71
CA ASP A 97 -13.75 -14.23 8.77
C ASP A 97 -13.83 -14.77 10.21
N THR A 98 -13.51 -13.96 11.22
CA THR A 98 -13.71 -14.35 12.63
C THR A 98 -15.18 -14.39 13.06
N VAL A 99 -16.06 -13.66 12.37
CA VAL A 99 -17.51 -13.62 12.61
C VAL A 99 -18.23 -14.68 11.78
N GLY A 100 -17.79 -14.88 10.54
CA GLY A 100 -18.29 -15.93 9.65
C GLY A 100 -17.51 -15.98 8.33
N PRO A 101 -17.42 -17.15 7.69
CA PRO A 101 -16.58 -17.31 6.51
C PRO A 101 -17.11 -16.49 5.34
N VAL A 102 -16.31 -15.54 4.87
CA VAL A 102 -16.57 -14.81 3.62
C VAL A 102 -16.17 -15.72 2.45
N THR A 103 -17.13 -16.05 1.59
CA THR A 103 -16.91 -17.01 0.49
C THR A 103 -16.56 -16.34 -0.84
N SER A 104 -16.87 -15.05 -1.00
CA SER A 104 -16.62 -14.31 -2.24
C SER A 104 -16.56 -12.80 -2.01
N ILE A 105 -16.00 -12.07 -2.97
CA ILE A 105 -15.85 -10.62 -2.92
C ILE A 105 -16.57 -10.01 -4.12
N ARG A 106 -17.43 -9.01 -3.86
CA ARG A 106 -18.05 -8.19 -4.90
C ARG A 106 -17.34 -6.85 -4.96
N ALA A 107 -16.68 -6.58 -6.07
CA ALA A 107 -15.90 -5.37 -6.30
C ALA A 107 -16.69 -4.40 -7.19
N THR A 108 -16.79 -3.15 -6.76
CA THR A 108 -17.53 -2.10 -7.46
C THR A 108 -16.69 -0.83 -7.58
N GLY A 109 -16.91 -0.06 -8.64
CA GLY A 109 -16.20 1.20 -8.89
C GLY A 109 -15.17 1.13 -10.03
N GLY A 110 -14.87 2.29 -10.61
CA GLY A 110 -14.14 2.38 -11.88
C GLY A 110 -12.71 1.83 -11.87
N VAL A 111 -12.07 1.76 -10.70
CA VAL A 111 -10.69 1.22 -10.57
C VAL A 111 -10.60 -0.26 -10.94
N PHE A 112 -11.68 -1.03 -10.75
CA PHE A 112 -11.75 -2.46 -11.07
C PHE A 112 -11.96 -2.73 -12.56
N ARG A 113 -11.98 -1.70 -13.41
CA ARG A 113 -11.84 -1.87 -14.86
C ARG A 113 -10.42 -2.23 -15.28
N ALA A 114 -9.43 -1.93 -14.43
CA ALA A 114 -8.04 -2.27 -14.71
C ALA A 114 -7.72 -3.70 -14.23
N PRO A 115 -7.22 -4.59 -15.10
CA PRO A 115 -6.94 -5.99 -14.76
C PRO A 115 -6.04 -6.15 -13.53
N LEU A 116 -4.99 -5.32 -13.43
CA LEU A 116 -4.04 -5.36 -12.30
C LEU A 116 -4.72 -5.22 -10.94
N TRP A 117 -5.77 -4.39 -10.83
CA TRP A 117 -6.50 -4.23 -9.57
C TRP A 117 -7.27 -5.50 -9.20
N CYS A 118 -7.89 -6.14 -10.19
CA CYS A 118 -8.65 -7.38 -9.98
C CYS A 118 -7.71 -8.54 -9.62
N ASP A 119 -6.59 -8.67 -10.32
CA ASP A 119 -5.60 -9.74 -10.09
C ASP A 119 -4.95 -9.59 -8.71
N VAL A 120 -4.51 -8.37 -8.35
CA VAL A 120 -3.94 -8.10 -7.03
C VAL A 120 -4.98 -8.31 -5.93
N LEU A 121 -6.20 -7.76 -6.09
CA LEU A 121 -7.21 -7.88 -5.05
C LEU A 121 -7.63 -9.35 -4.86
N GLY A 122 -7.83 -10.11 -5.94
CA GLY A 122 -8.13 -11.53 -5.86
C GLY A 122 -7.02 -12.33 -5.23
N GLY A 123 -5.78 -12.13 -5.66
CA GLY A 123 -4.62 -12.82 -5.09
C GLY A 123 -4.43 -12.51 -3.60
N VAL A 124 -4.55 -11.24 -3.22
CA VAL A 124 -4.35 -10.81 -1.83
C VAL A 124 -5.47 -11.32 -0.91
N LEU A 125 -6.73 -11.25 -1.35
CA LEU A 125 -7.87 -11.70 -0.54
C LEU A 125 -8.05 -13.22 -0.56
N GLY A 126 -7.51 -13.91 -1.58
CA GLY A 126 -7.62 -15.35 -1.74
C GLY A 126 -9.07 -15.82 -1.83
N ARG A 127 -9.92 -15.06 -2.52
CA ARG A 127 -11.35 -15.34 -2.74
C ARG A 127 -11.72 -15.04 -4.19
N PRO A 128 -12.76 -15.70 -4.75
CA PRO A 128 -13.32 -15.31 -6.03
C PRO A 128 -13.85 -13.87 -6.02
N LEU A 129 -13.59 -13.13 -7.09
CA LEU A 129 -14.04 -11.75 -7.28
C LEU A 129 -15.11 -11.66 -8.37
N LEU A 130 -16.21 -10.98 -8.04
CA LEU A 130 -17.21 -10.55 -9.01
C LEU A 130 -17.08 -9.04 -9.20
N VAL A 131 -16.76 -8.60 -10.42
CA VAL A 131 -16.71 -7.17 -10.76
C VAL A 131 -18.05 -6.76 -11.35
N THR A 132 -18.76 -5.88 -10.67
CA THR A 132 -20.07 -5.42 -11.16
C THR A 132 -19.87 -4.42 -12.29
N ALA A 133 -20.45 -4.68 -13.47
CA ALA A 133 -20.25 -3.88 -14.68
C ALA A 133 -20.85 -2.46 -14.63
N GLY A 134 -21.69 -2.14 -13.64
CA GLY A 134 -22.36 -0.85 -13.49
C GLY A 134 -21.52 0.20 -12.77
N ALA A 135 -21.48 1.42 -13.33
CA ALA A 135 -20.91 2.58 -12.66
C ALA A 135 -21.69 2.89 -11.37
N GLU A 136 -20.94 3.13 -10.28
CA GLU A 136 -21.40 3.66 -9.00
C GLU A 136 -22.44 2.81 -8.24
N GLY A 137 -21.97 1.81 -7.50
CA GLY A 137 -22.82 1.05 -6.55
C GLY A 137 -23.60 1.95 -5.56
N SER A 138 -23.06 3.13 -5.23
CA SER A 138 -23.76 4.15 -4.45
C SER A 138 -24.94 4.77 -5.19
N ALA A 139 -24.80 5.09 -6.48
CA ALA A 139 -25.90 5.62 -7.30
C ALA A 139 -26.98 4.55 -7.51
N LEU A 140 -26.58 3.30 -7.77
CA LEU A 140 -27.51 2.17 -7.86
C LEU A 140 -28.31 1.99 -6.55
N GLY A 141 -27.64 2.02 -5.40
CA GLY A 141 -28.30 1.92 -4.10
C GLY A 141 -29.26 3.09 -3.82
N ALA A 142 -28.87 4.31 -4.18
CA ALA A 142 -29.73 5.48 -4.06
C ALA A 142 -30.97 5.39 -4.97
N ALA A 143 -30.82 4.91 -6.20
CA ALA A 143 -31.93 4.67 -7.12
C ALA A 143 -32.87 3.57 -6.61
N ALA A 144 -32.33 2.48 -6.06
CA ALA A 144 -33.13 1.40 -5.48
C ALA A 144 -33.97 1.87 -4.28
N LEU A 145 -33.38 2.69 -3.41
CA LEU A 145 -34.10 3.36 -2.31
C LEU A 145 -35.20 4.29 -2.84
N GLY A 146 -34.93 5.03 -3.92
CA GLY A 146 -35.91 5.89 -4.58
C GLY A 146 -37.12 5.13 -5.13
N LEU A 147 -36.88 4.04 -5.86
CA LEU A 147 -37.94 3.16 -6.38
C LEU A 147 -38.79 2.57 -5.26
N HIS A 148 -38.14 2.14 -4.17
CA HIS A 148 -38.86 1.62 -3.02
C HIS A 148 -39.72 2.69 -2.33
N ALA A 149 -39.22 3.92 -2.22
CA ALA A 149 -39.92 5.01 -1.54
C ALA A 149 -41.15 5.54 -2.30
N ILE A 150 -41.22 5.33 -3.62
CA ILE A 150 -42.38 5.72 -4.44
C ILE A 150 -43.35 4.55 -4.70
N ASP A 151 -43.18 3.43 -3.98
CA ASP A 151 -43.98 2.20 -4.09
C ASP A 151 -43.93 1.52 -5.48
N ASP A 152 -42.98 1.92 -6.35
CA ASP A 152 -42.74 1.27 -7.66
C ASP A 152 -42.00 -0.08 -7.50
N ALA A 153 -41.38 -0.32 -6.34
CA ALA A 153 -40.79 -1.60 -5.97
C ALA A 153 -41.15 -1.97 -4.52
N SER A 154 -41.72 -3.16 -4.32
CA SER A 154 -42.21 -3.62 -3.00
C SER A 154 -41.08 -3.91 -2.00
N THR A 155 -39.87 -4.16 -2.49
CA THR A 155 -38.68 -4.49 -1.69
C THR A 155 -37.42 -3.90 -2.33
N LEU A 156 -36.35 -3.72 -1.56
CA LEU A 156 -35.06 -3.27 -2.11
C LEU A 156 -34.48 -4.29 -3.09
N GLU A 157 -34.69 -5.57 -2.86
CA GLU A 157 -34.30 -6.66 -3.74
C GLU A 157 -34.99 -6.54 -5.09
N SER A 158 -36.31 -6.33 -5.11
CA SER A 158 -37.06 -6.10 -6.36
C SER A 158 -36.63 -4.82 -7.09
N ALA A 159 -36.26 -3.77 -6.33
CA ALA A 159 -35.74 -2.54 -6.91
C ALA A 159 -34.38 -2.76 -7.57
N LEU A 160 -33.47 -3.48 -6.90
CA LEU A 160 -32.16 -3.84 -7.44
C LEU A 160 -32.28 -4.75 -8.66
N GLU A 161 -33.19 -5.73 -8.64
CA GLU A 161 -33.42 -6.61 -9.78
C GLU A 161 -33.98 -5.83 -10.99
N THR A 162 -34.81 -4.82 -10.75
CA THR A 162 -35.32 -3.94 -11.81
C THR A 162 -34.21 -3.07 -12.41
N LEU A 163 -33.33 -2.52 -11.57
CA LEU A 163 -32.28 -1.59 -11.98
C LEU A 163 -31.04 -2.28 -12.55
N SER A 164 -30.74 -3.49 -12.06
CA SER A 164 -29.55 -4.27 -12.42
C SER A 164 -29.88 -5.77 -12.32
N PRO A 165 -30.60 -6.34 -13.31
CA PRO A 165 -31.02 -7.74 -13.28
C PRO A 165 -29.88 -8.72 -13.06
N GLY A 166 -30.10 -9.74 -12.23
CA GLY A 166 -29.12 -10.79 -11.92
C GLY A 166 -27.96 -10.35 -11.04
N LEU A 167 -27.94 -9.10 -10.54
CA LEU A 167 -26.90 -8.62 -9.63
C LEU A 167 -26.86 -9.46 -8.35
N LEU A 168 -28.03 -9.76 -7.76
CA LEU A 168 -28.12 -10.52 -6.52
C LEU A 168 -27.80 -12.00 -6.73
N ASP A 169 -28.19 -12.55 -7.88
CA ASP A 169 -28.04 -13.97 -8.21
C ASP A 169 -26.68 -14.34 -8.82
N ALA A 170 -25.80 -13.35 -9.07
CA ALA A 170 -24.48 -13.60 -9.65
C ALA A 170 -23.70 -14.64 -8.84
N ASP A 171 -23.44 -15.78 -9.48
CA ASP A 171 -22.74 -16.92 -8.88
C ASP A 171 -21.24 -16.59 -8.75
N PRO A 172 -20.69 -16.53 -7.53
CA PRO A 172 -19.26 -16.27 -7.32
C PRO A 172 -18.36 -17.45 -7.74
N THR A 173 -18.93 -18.57 -8.16
CA THR A 173 -18.25 -19.71 -8.79
C THR A 173 -18.54 -19.83 -10.28
N GLY A 174 -19.35 -18.90 -10.82
CA GLY A 174 -19.72 -18.84 -12.22
C GLY A 174 -18.58 -18.37 -13.13
N PRO A 175 -18.81 -18.38 -14.45
CA PRO A 175 -17.80 -18.03 -15.45
C PRO A 175 -17.33 -16.57 -15.38
N ASP A 176 -18.12 -15.69 -14.79
CA ASP A 176 -17.81 -14.26 -14.64
C ASP A 176 -16.96 -13.95 -13.39
N ALA A 177 -16.72 -14.97 -12.54
CA ALA A 177 -15.89 -14.82 -11.36
C ALA A 177 -14.40 -14.86 -11.73
N ILE A 178 -13.67 -13.85 -11.27
CA ILE A 178 -12.21 -13.82 -11.33
C ILE A 178 -11.69 -14.71 -10.20
N VAL A 179 -11.16 -15.87 -10.58
CA VAL A 179 -10.57 -16.83 -9.64
C VAL A 179 -9.08 -16.54 -9.52
N PRO A 180 -8.56 -16.26 -8.30
CA PRO A 180 -7.15 -15.93 -8.14
C PRO A 180 -6.24 -17.14 -8.35
N ASP A 181 -5.07 -16.91 -8.95
CA ASP A 181 -4.04 -17.93 -9.08
C ASP A 181 -3.51 -18.34 -7.67
N PRO A 182 -3.51 -19.63 -7.30
CA PRO A 182 -2.96 -20.10 -6.03
C PRO A 182 -1.49 -19.70 -5.77
N ALA A 183 -0.67 -19.56 -6.82
CA ALA A 183 0.70 -19.10 -6.71
C ALA A 183 0.76 -17.63 -6.26
N ASP A 184 -0.10 -16.78 -6.83
CA ASP A 184 -0.22 -15.38 -6.46
C ASP A 184 -0.72 -15.23 -5.03
N VAL A 185 -1.74 -16.01 -4.64
CA VAL A 185 -2.24 -16.03 -3.24
C VAL A 185 -1.11 -16.36 -2.26
N THR A 186 -0.27 -17.33 -2.61
CA THR A 186 0.89 -17.71 -1.78
C THR A 186 1.92 -16.58 -1.72
N ALA A 187 2.24 -15.96 -2.84
CA ALA A 187 3.18 -14.84 -2.92
C ALA A 187 2.72 -13.62 -2.12
N TYR A 188 1.43 -13.25 -2.24
CA TYR A 188 0.86 -12.11 -1.52
C TYR A 188 0.78 -12.35 -0.02
N ARG A 189 0.48 -13.59 0.43
CA ARG A 189 0.54 -13.93 1.85
C ARG A 189 1.95 -13.76 2.39
N ALA A 190 2.96 -14.29 1.70
CA ALA A 190 4.35 -14.12 2.10
C ALA A 190 4.79 -12.65 2.12
N ALA A 191 4.37 -11.85 1.13
CA ALA A 191 4.65 -10.42 1.08
C ALA A 191 4.05 -9.67 2.27
N ARG A 192 2.77 -9.94 2.60
CA ARG A 192 2.07 -9.36 3.74
C ARG A 192 2.74 -9.73 5.06
N ASP A 193 3.08 -11.00 5.26
CA ASP A 193 3.74 -11.51 6.47
C ASP A 193 5.13 -10.90 6.66
N SER A 194 5.80 -10.51 5.56
CA SER A 194 7.13 -9.89 5.61
C SER A 194 7.13 -8.46 6.19
N ALA A 195 6.00 -7.76 6.21
CA ALA A 195 5.93 -6.33 6.56
C ALA A 195 6.47 -6.04 7.98
N ALA A 196 6.09 -6.86 8.96
CA ALA A 196 6.56 -6.72 10.34
C ALA A 196 8.08 -6.99 10.48
N GLY A 197 8.63 -7.88 9.66
CA GLY A 197 10.08 -8.12 9.59
C GLY A 197 10.83 -6.88 9.09
N ARG A 198 10.34 -6.27 8.02
CA ARG A 198 10.94 -5.08 7.40
C ARG A 198 10.95 -3.87 8.32
N LEU A 199 9.89 -3.68 9.11
CA LEU A 199 9.86 -2.62 10.13
C LEU A 199 10.95 -2.82 11.19
N ARG A 200 11.20 -4.06 11.63
CA ARG A 200 12.27 -4.37 12.59
C ARG A 200 13.67 -4.10 12.01
N GLU A 201 13.87 -4.38 10.72
CA GLU A 201 15.13 -4.05 10.04
C GLU A 201 15.39 -2.53 10.01
N LEU A 202 14.36 -1.72 9.77
CA LEU A 202 14.47 -0.26 9.79
C LEU A 202 14.74 0.29 11.20
N ALA A 203 14.19 -0.32 12.25
CA ALA A 203 14.46 0.09 13.63
C ALA A 203 15.95 0.01 13.95
N ALA A 204 16.62 -1.08 13.56
CA ALA A 204 18.07 -1.22 13.74
C ALA A 204 18.87 -0.16 12.97
N ALA A 205 18.40 0.25 11.78
CA ALA A 205 19.02 1.34 11.03
C ALA A 205 18.79 2.72 11.69
N ALA A 206 17.61 2.93 12.29
CA ALA A 206 17.31 4.15 13.03
C ALA A 206 18.19 4.31 14.27
N ASP A 207 18.49 3.22 14.97
CA ASP A 207 19.39 3.23 16.13
C ASP A 207 20.79 3.74 15.78
N LEU A 208 21.29 3.46 14.56
CA LEU A 208 22.56 4.01 14.07
C LEU A 208 22.54 5.53 13.94
N LEU A 209 21.40 6.10 13.55
CA LEU A 209 21.22 7.54 13.41
C LEU A 209 21.06 8.26 14.75
N ALA A 210 20.66 7.52 15.79
CA ALA A 210 20.53 8.02 17.15
C ALA A 210 21.85 8.01 17.93
N LEU A 211 22.94 7.46 17.37
CA LEU A 211 24.24 7.43 18.02
C LEU A 211 24.78 8.87 18.21
N PRO A 212 25.30 9.21 19.41
CA PRO A 212 25.91 10.52 19.63
C PRO A 212 27.08 10.73 18.69
N THR A 213 27.15 11.92 18.08
CA THR A 213 28.31 12.32 17.28
C THR A 213 29.55 12.26 18.18
N ARG A 214 30.55 11.45 17.80
CA ARG A 214 31.82 11.43 18.53
C ARG A 214 32.40 12.84 18.49
N THR A 215 32.47 13.50 19.63
CA THR A 215 33.26 14.73 19.78
C THR A 215 34.70 14.37 19.41
N PRO A 216 35.37 15.09 18.49
CA PRO A 216 36.77 14.81 18.21
C PRO A 216 37.55 15.04 19.50
N GLU A 217 38.18 13.96 19.99
CA GLU A 217 38.97 13.91 21.20
C GLU A 217 40.14 14.90 21.05
N ARG A 218 40.00 16.08 21.66
CA ARG A 218 41.02 17.12 21.66
C ARG A 218 42.00 16.88 22.82
N ASP A 219 42.62 15.71 22.84
CA ASP A 219 43.74 15.40 23.72
C ASP A 219 44.94 14.95 22.89
N ALA A 220 45.60 15.94 22.27
CA ALA A 220 47.01 15.81 21.95
C ALA A 220 47.80 16.08 23.24
N PRO A 221 48.74 15.21 23.64
CA PRO A 221 49.50 15.42 24.87
C PRO A 221 50.38 16.67 24.72
N ASP A 222 50.26 17.57 25.68
CA ASP A 222 51.07 18.77 25.80
C ASP A 222 52.55 18.35 25.89
N ARG A 223 53.27 18.49 24.77
CA ARG A 223 54.72 18.23 24.73
C ARG A 223 55.39 19.32 25.55
N VAL A 224 55.62 19.03 26.83
CA VAL A 224 56.53 19.79 27.68
C VAL A 224 57.90 19.80 27.00
N ARG A 225 58.21 20.92 26.34
CA ARG A 225 59.55 21.23 25.85
C ARG A 225 60.41 21.65 27.04
N THR A 226 61.26 20.75 27.51
CA THR A 226 62.55 21.11 28.15
C THR A 226 63.61 20.82 27.09
N PRO A 227 64.61 21.70 26.79
CA PRO A 227 65.67 22.08 27.74
C PRO A 227 66.22 23.53 27.46
N LEU A 228 67.24 24.15 28.05
CA LEU A 228 68.58 23.79 28.54
C LEU A 228 69.05 24.88 29.54
N THR A 229 69.63 24.46 30.65
CA THR A 229 70.47 25.28 31.56
C THR A 229 71.63 25.93 30.81
N THR A 230 71.84 27.23 31.00
CA THR A 230 73.05 27.95 30.57
C THR A 230 73.66 28.71 31.74
N THR A 231 74.85 28.31 32.17
CA THR A 231 75.95 29.16 32.69
C THR A 231 77.17 28.26 32.98
N PRO A 232 78.42 28.77 33.05
CA PRO A 232 78.90 30.16 32.87
C PRO A 232 80.16 30.31 31.99
N ALA A 233 80.52 31.55 31.63
CA ALA A 233 81.89 31.92 31.29
C ALA A 233 82.23 33.33 31.80
N THR A 234 83.46 33.42 32.31
CA THR A 234 84.14 34.44 33.11
C THR A 234 84.58 35.71 32.36
N SER A 235 84.54 36.85 33.05
CA SER A 235 85.54 37.95 33.10
C SER A 235 85.01 38.99 34.13
N GLY A 236 85.74 39.66 35.01
CA GLY A 236 87.16 39.92 35.18
C GLY A 236 87.32 41.41 35.52
N ASN A 237 87.24 41.78 36.81
CA ASN A 237 88.10 42.75 37.53
C ASN A 237 87.66 42.84 39.00
#